data_AF-A0A7W3ZQX8-F1
#
_entry.id   AF-A0A7W3ZQX8-F1
#
_cell.length_a   1.000
_cell.length_b   1.000
_cell.length_c   1.000
_cell.angle_alpha   90.00
_cell.angle_beta   90.00
_cell.angle_gamma   90.00
#
_symmetry.space_group_name_H-M   'P 1'
#
loop_
_entity.id
_entity.type
_entity.pdbx_description
1 polymer ?
#
loop_
_entity_poly.entity_id
_entity_poly.type
_entity_poly.pdbx_seq_one_letter_code
_entity_poly.pdbx_strand_id
1 'polypeptide(L)'
;LERLPDELAGRGREDVRTEGAAVWGAGDVVLRCGLRPPPPSVDPCVAVDDVEWLLLEARSQGDRKVLLTYGRDPAVEVSLSQGVAGVDAALIDLSRLVKPIRQRGECIGEDEPEGL
;
A
#
# COMPACT_ATOMS: atom_id res chain seq x y z
N LEU A 1 -1.31 6.39 12.36
CA LEU A 1 -1.18 4.92 12.27
C LEU A 1 -0.69 4.42 13.64
N GLU A 2 -1.54 4.49 14.66
CA GLU A 2 -1.07 4.32 16.05
C GLU A 2 -1.16 2.87 16.55
N ARG A 3 -1.77 1.97 15.77
CA ARG A 3 -1.97 0.57 16.18
C ARG A 3 -1.86 -0.38 14.98
N LEU A 4 -0.64 -0.69 14.60
CA LEU A 4 -0.37 -1.76 13.64
C LEU A 4 -0.52 -3.13 14.31
N PRO A 5 -0.97 -4.16 13.59
CA PRO A 5 -1.15 -5.48 14.16
C PRO A 5 0.20 -6.16 14.41
N ASP A 6 0.25 -7.03 15.43
CA ASP A 6 1.42 -7.85 15.74
C ASP A 6 1.60 -8.99 14.73
N GLU A 7 0.54 -9.34 14.00
CA GLU A 7 0.56 -10.32 12.92
C GLU A 7 -0.15 -9.78 11.68
N LEU A 8 0.38 -10.05 10.50
CA LEU A 8 -0.23 -9.71 9.22
C LEU A 8 -0.20 -10.92 8.29
N ALA A 9 -1.38 -11.41 7.89
CA ALA A 9 -1.51 -12.60 7.06
C ALA A 9 -0.65 -13.80 7.53
N GLY A 10 -0.67 -14.11 8.82
CA GLY A 10 0.10 -15.23 9.40
C GLY A 10 1.58 -14.94 9.66
N ARG A 11 2.04 -13.69 9.50
CA ARG A 11 3.44 -13.29 9.69
C ARG A 11 3.59 -12.39 10.90
N GLY A 12 4.50 -12.73 11.82
CA GLY A 12 4.81 -11.90 12.97
C GLY A 12 5.48 -10.59 12.59
N ARG A 13 5.20 -9.53 13.36
CA ARG A 13 5.83 -8.20 13.24
C ARG A 13 7.23 -8.22 13.83
N GLU A 14 8.17 -7.58 13.13
CA GLU A 14 9.54 -7.37 13.58
C GLU A 14 9.64 -6.17 14.55
N ASP A 15 10.65 -6.16 15.43
CA ASP A 15 10.98 -5.00 16.26
C ASP A 15 11.66 -3.91 15.41
N VAL A 16 10.85 -3.01 14.87
CA VAL A 16 11.29 -1.84 14.10
C VAL A 16 10.98 -0.57 14.89
N ARG A 17 12.03 0.21 15.20
CA ARG A 17 11.91 1.47 15.97
C ARG A 17 11.81 2.73 15.11
N THR A 18 11.69 2.56 13.80
CA THR A 18 11.55 3.66 12.84
C THR A 18 10.10 4.12 12.81
N GLU A 19 9.86 5.40 13.08
CA GLU A 19 8.53 6.00 13.03
C GLU A 19 7.90 5.83 11.64
N GLY A 20 6.61 5.48 11.62
CA GLY A 20 5.86 5.27 10.38
C GLY A 20 6.29 4.03 9.58
N ALA A 21 7.20 3.19 10.08
CA ALA A 21 7.61 1.96 9.41
C ALA A 21 7.18 0.73 10.21
N ALA A 22 6.87 -0.35 9.48
CA ALA A 22 6.68 -1.67 10.08
C ALA A 22 7.09 -2.76 9.09
N VAL A 23 7.51 -3.90 9.64
CA VAL A 23 7.97 -5.05 8.88
C VAL A 23 7.35 -6.31 9.48
N TRP A 24 6.92 -7.23 8.62
CA TRP A 24 6.42 -8.55 9.01
C TRP A 24 7.13 -9.64 8.22
N GLY A 25 7.31 -10.80 8.86
CA GLY A 25 7.80 -12.03 8.24
C GLY A 25 9.19 -11.86 7.60
N ALA A 26 10.17 -11.40 8.38
CA ALA A 26 11.55 -11.21 7.91
C ALA A 26 11.70 -10.35 6.63
N GLY A 27 10.79 -9.38 6.42
CA GLY A 27 10.84 -8.46 5.27
C GLY A 27 9.90 -8.82 4.11
N ASP A 28 9.08 -9.86 4.26
CA ASP A 28 8.04 -10.21 3.29
C ASP A 28 7.05 -9.08 3.05
N VAL A 29 6.72 -8.34 4.12
CA VAL A 29 5.89 -7.15 4.06
C VAL A 29 6.61 -6.01 4.75
N VAL A 30 6.82 -4.92 4.01
CA VAL A 30 7.40 -3.67 4.53
C VAL A 30 6.42 -2.54 4.29
N LEU A 31 5.98 -1.87 5.34
CA LEU A 31 5.12 -0.70 5.27
C LEU A 31 5.90 0.55 5.65
N ARG A 32 5.65 1.65 4.92
CA ARG A 32 6.15 3.00 5.22
C ARG A 32 5.04 4.01 5.05
N CYS A 33 4.71 4.71 6.12
CA CYS A 33 3.75 5.82 6.17
C CYS A 33 4.49 7.16 6.22
N GLY A 34 3.85 8.23 5.76
CA GLY A 34 4.43 9.58 5.78
C GLY A 34 5.07 9.99 4.45
N LEU A 35 4.85 9.23 3.38
CA LEU A 35 5.33 9.62 2.06
C LEU A 35 4.45 10.75 1.50
N ARG A 36 5.02 11.52 0.57
CA ARG A 36 4.24 12.48 -0.21
C ARG A 36 3.27 11.72 -1.12
N PRO A 37 2.02 12.21 -1.29
CA PRO A 37 1.11 11.66 -2.28
C PRO A 37 1.76 11.62 -3.67
N PRO A 38 1.59 10.54 -4.45
CA PRO A 38 2.11 10.50 -5.81
C PRO A 38 1.38 11.53 -6.70
N PRO A 39 2.04 12.06 -7.74
CA PRO A 39 1.33 12.77 -8.81
C PRO A 39 0.41 11.81 -9.57
N PRO A 40 -0.48 12.35 -10.44
CA PRO A 40 -1.22 11.52 -11.39
C PRO A 40 -0.31 10.54 -12.12
N SER A 41 -0.75 9.30 -12.25
CA SER A 41 0.04 8.19 -12.78
C SER A 41 -0.78 7.36 -13.76
N VAL A 42 -0.07 6.73 -14.71
CA VAL A 42 -0.61 5.74 -15.65
C VAL A 42 -0.30 4.30 -15.22
N ASP A 43 0.44 4.14 -14.13
CA ASP A 43 0.72 2.82 -13.55
C ASP A 43 -0.59 2.12 -13.14
N PRO A 44 -0.63 0.77 -13.15
CA PRO A 44 -1.82 0.05 -12.75
C PRO A 44 -2.29 0.46 -11.35
N CYS A 45 -3.56 0.81 -11.24
CA CYS A 45 -4.20 1.12 -9.97
C CYS A 45 -5.33 0.14 -9.68
N VAL A 46 -5.37 -0.36 -8.44
CA VAL A 46 -6.40 -1.28 -7.98
C VAL A 46 -7.05 -0.76 -6.70
N ALA A 47 -8.37 -0.86 -6.62
CA ALA A 47 -9.11 -0.56 -5.39
C ALA A 47 -9.27 -1.84 -4.55
N VAL A 48 -8.87 -1.77 -3.28
CA VAL A 48 -9.01 -2.85 -2.29
C VAL A 48 -9.60 -2.26 -1.02
N ASP A 49 -10.76 -2.75 -0.58
CA ASP A 49 -11.48 -2.25 0.61
C ASP A 49 -11.66 -0.71 0.64
N ASP A 50 -11.96 -0.11 -0.53
CA ASP A 50 -12.06 1.34 -0.78
C ASP A 50 -10.76 2.13 -0.57
N VAL A 51 -9.62 1.45 -0.73
CA VAL A 51 -8.29 2.06 -0.79
C VAL A 51 -7.67 1.79 -2.15
N GLU A 52 -7.31 2.88 -2.82
CA GLU A 52 -6.65 2.88 -4.11
C GLU A 52 -5.15 2.65 -3.94
N TRP A 53 -4.65 1.58 -4.56
CA TRP A 53 -3.26 1.20 -4.54
C TRP A 53 -2.67 1.30 -5.95
N LEU A 54 -1.71 2.20 -6.11
CA LEU A 54 -0.92 2.34 -7.32
C LEU A 54 0.25 1.35 -7.28
N LEU A 55 0.32 0.43 -8.25
CA LEU A 55 1.45 -0.47 -8.40
C LEU A 55 2.60 0.26 -9.08
N LEU A 56 3.64 0.60 -8.32
CA LEU A 56 4.82 1.28 -8.85
C LEU A 56 5.66 0.28 -9.67
N GLU A 57 5.40 0.19 -10.97
CA GLU A 57 5.99 -0.83 -11.85
C GLU A 57 7.51 -0.71 -11.90
N ALA A 58 8.03 0.52 -12.03
CA ALA A 58 9.47 0.78 -12.06
C ALA A 58 10.20 0.28 -10.79
N ARG A 59 9.50 0.21 -9.66
CA ARG A 59 10.04 -0.25 -8.37
C ARG A 59 9.69 -1.70 -8.05
N SER A 60 8.85 -2.32 -8.86
CA SER A 60 8.42 -3.71 -8.72
C SER A 60 9.32 -4.61 -9.58
N GLN A 61 10.20 -5.37 -8.93
CA GLN A 61 11.22 -6.17 -9.62
C GLN A 61 11.21 -7.61 -9.09
N GLY A 62 11.32 -8.58 -10.00
CA GLY A 62 11.30 -10.00 -9.64
C GLY A 62 10.02 -10.39 -8.90
N ASP A 63 10.20 -10.96 -7.71
CA ASP A 63 9.12 -11.37 -6.80
C ASP A 63 8.63 -10.23 -5.89
N ARG A 64 9.15 -9.00 -6.04
CA ARG A 64 8.75 -7.85 -5.21
C ARG A 64 7.72 -7.00 -5.94
N LYS A 65 6.59 -6.71 -5.28
CA LYS A 65 5.66 -5.66 -5.70
C LYS A 65 5.72 -4.49 -4.74
N VAL A 66 5.69 -3.27 -5.26
CA VAL A 66 5.67 -2.03 -4.47
C VAL A 66 4.39 -1.30 -4.81
N LEU A 67 3.51 -1.14 -3.83
CA LEU A 67 2.26 -0.41 -3.95
C LEU A 67 2.32 0.86 -3.12
N LEU A 68 1.68 1.92 -3.59
CA LEU A 68 1.56 3.20 -2.90
C LEU A 68 0.10 3.62 -2.88
N THR A 69 -0.41 4.06 -1.74
CA THR A 69 -1.79 4.58 -1.67
C THR A 69 -1.92 5.80 -2.57
N TYR A 70 -2.87 5.77 -3.49
CA TYR A 70 -3.21 6.90 -4.34
C TYR A 70 -4.25 7.78 -3.65
N GLY A 71 -4.16 9.10 -3.86
CA GLY A 71 -5.13 10.05 -3.32
C GLY A 71 -5.14 10.23 -1.80
N ARG A 72 -4.24 9.59 -1.03
CA ARG A 72 -4.16 9.72 0.43
C ARG A 72 -2.98 10.57 0.88
N ASP A 73 -3.22 11.39 1.91
CA ASP A 73 -2.22 12.31 2.48
C ASP A 73 -2.18 12.19 4.02
N PRO A 74 -1.08 11.67 4.61
CA PRO A 74 0.13 11.18 3.93
C PRO A 74 -0.11 9.88 3.13
N ALA A 75 0.75 9.61 2.15
CA ALA A 75 0.72 8.35 1.43
C ALA A 75 1.43 7.22 2.22
N VAL A 76 1.01 5.99 1.96
CA VAL A 76 1.57 4.77 2.53
C VAL A 76 2.08 3.88 1.40
N GLU A 77 3.36 3.53 1.48
CA GLU A 77 4.01 2.55 0.61
C GLU A 77 4.03 1.19 1.29
N VAL A 78 3.77 0.14 0.51
CA VAL A 78 3.89 -1.24 0.92
C VAL A 78 4.73 -1.98 -0.10
N SER A 79 5.74 -2.72 0.37
CA SER A 79 6.48 -3.69 -0.44
C SER A 79 6.10 -5.10 0.00
N LEU A 80 5.72 -5.94 -0.97
CA LEU A 80 5.25 -7.31 -0.77
C LEU A 80 6.10 -8.29 -1.56
N SER A 81 6.55 -9.36 -0.90
CA SER A 81 7.14 -10.54 -1.55
C SER A 81 6.03 -11.46 -2.08
N GLN A 82 6.01 -11.68 -3.40
CA GLN A 82 5.04 -12.52 -4.11
C GLN A 82 5.35 -14.02 -3.98
N GLY A 83 6.55 -14.39 -3.50
CA GLY A 83 6.91 -15.78 -3.24
C GLY A 83 6.18 -16.39 -2.03
N VAL A 84 5.32 -15.62 -1.35
CA VAL A 84 4.74 -15.98 -0.06
C VAL A 84 3.22 -15.99 -0.15
N ALA A 85 2.58 -16.99 0.44
CA ALA A 85 1.12 -17.12 0.40
C ALA A 85 0.41 -15.96 1.13
N GLY A 86 -0.78 -15.58 0.67
CA GLY A 86 -1.62 -14.59 1.37
C GLY A 86 -1.25 -13.12 1.16
N VAL A 87 -0.58 -12.79 0.05
CA VAL A 87 -0.34 -11.39 -0.38
C VAL A 87 -1.65 -10.60 -0.44
N ASP A 88 -2.69 -11.18 -1.03
CA ASP A 88 -3.99 -10.52 -1.17
C ASP A 88 -4.62 -10.23 0.20
N ALA A 89 -4.53 -11.19 1.12
CA ALA A 89 -5.00 -11.03 2.49
C ALA A 89 -4.22 -9.94 3.22
N ALA A 90 -2.89 -9.89 3.04
CA ALA A 90 -2.06 -8.82 3.61
C ALA A 90 -2.48 -7.44 3.06
N LEU A 91 -2.72 -7.33 1.74
CA LEU A 91 -3.14 -6.07 1.14
C LEU A 91 -4.54 -5.64 1.62
N ILE A 92 -5.47 -6.58 1.82
CA ILE A 92 -6.79 -6.32 2.42
C ILE A 92 -6.65 -5.77 3.84
N ASP A 93 -5.88 -6.45 4.70
CA ASP A 93 -5.67 -6.02 6.08
C ASP A 93 -4.99 -4.65 6.16
N LEU A 94 -4.00 -4.41 5.30
CA LEU A 94 -3.34 -3.11 5.18
C LEU A 94 -4.28 -2.02 4.69
N SER A 95 -5.17 -2.32 3.74
CA SER A 95 -6.19 -1.38 3.25
C SER A 95 -7.05 -0.88 4.40
N ARG A 96 -7.52 -1.77 5.27
CA ARG A 96 -8.32 -1.40 6.46
C ARG A 96 -7.54 -0.49 7.42
N LEU A 97 -6.24 -0.69 7.56
CA LEU A 97 -5.38 0.12 8.44
C LEU A 97 -5.15 1.53 7.89
N VAL A 98 -5.05 1.68 6.57
CA VAL A 98 -4.79 2.98 5.93
C VAL A 98 -6.05 3.72 5.50
N LYS A 99 -7.20 3.03 5.44
CA LYS A 99 -8.50 3.61 5.07
C LYS A 99 -8.86 4.89 5.85
N PRO A 100 -8.58 5.02 7.16
CA PRO A 100 -8.89 6.26 7.91
C PRO A 100 -8.03 7.47 7.52
N ILE A 101 -6.95 7.29 6.75
CA ILE A 101 -6.14 8.41 6.26
C ILE A 101 -6.97 9.24 5.30
N ARG A 102 -6.87 10.57 5.42
CA ARG A 102 -7.63 11.52 4.60
C ARG A 102 -7.41 11.24 3.11
N GLN A 103 -8.50 10.91 2.42
CA GLN A 103 -8.56 10.81 0.96
C GLN A 103 -8.83 12.20 0.35
N ARG A 104 -8.11 12.50 -0.72
CA ARG A 104 -8.16 13.74 -1.51
C ARG A 104 -8.35 13.47 -3.01
N GLY A 105 -8.30 12.21 -3.43
CA GLY A 105 -8.51 11.78 -4.81
C GLY A 105 -8.66 10.26 -4.88
N GLU A 106 -8.96 9.77 -6.07
CA GLU A 106 -9.17 8.36 -6.39
C GLU A 106 -8.52 8.05 -7.75
N CYS A 107 -8.33 6.77 -8.04
CA CYS A 107 -7.77 6.39 -9.33
C CYS A 107 -8.72 6.73 -10.46
N ILE A 108 -8.19 7.43 -11.45
CA ILE A 108 -8.91 7.75 -12.67
C ILE A 108 -8.82 6.50 -13.54
N GLY A 109 -9.90 5.73 -13.61
CA GLY A 109 -10.03 4.66 -14.60
C GLY A 109 -10.11 5.24 -16.01
N GLU A 110 -10.00 4.39 -17.03
CA GLU A 110 -10.23 4.78 -18.43
C GLU A 110 -11.67 5.30 -18.68
N ASP A 111 -12.57 5.16 -17.72
CA ASP A 111 -13.90 5.75 -17.71
C ASP A 111 -13.91 7.11 -17.00
N GLU A 112 -13.33 8.13 -17.62
CA GLU A 112 -13.91 9.49 -17.65
C GLU A 112 -13.17 10.40 -18.62
N PRO A 113 -13.74 10.68 -19.81
CA PRO A 113 -13.50 11.95 -20.48
C PRO A 113 -14.33 13.02 -19.77
N GLU A 114 -13.79 13.66 -18.73
CA GLU A 114 -14.37 14.91 -18.24
C GLU A 114 -14.11 15.99 -19.29
N GLY A 115 -15.14 16.24 -20.09
CA GLY A 115 -15.16 17.29 -21.08
C GLY A 115 -15.02 18.68 -20.45
N LEU A 116 -14.00 19.41 -20.90
CA LEU A 116 -14.11 20.75 -21.47
C LEU A 116 -12.83 21.14 -22.21
#